data_AF-A0A165NWL1-F1
#
_entry.id   AF-A0A165NWL1-F1
#
_cell.length_a   1.000
_cell.length_b   1.000
_cell.length_c   1.000
_cell.angle_alpha   90.00
_cell.angle_beta   90.00
_cell.angle_gamma   90.00
#
_symmetry.space_group_name_H-M   'P 1'
#
loop_
_entity.id
_entity.type
_entity.pdbx_description
1 polymer ?
#
loop_
_entity_poly.entity_id
_entity_poly.type
_entity_poly.pdbx_seq_one_letter_code
_entity_poly.pdbx_strand_id
1 'polypeptide(L)'
;MLTIKTITYELSPVTVEVKVDESMNEKELLELGKQKVIEQLSKKFPFYKYSITEGPLISDEDLKLGRPVKVKDTGEIGIIYDIKPSQNFPIKVAMPNGVAAAYVKRALEKPSKRTSIEKLIKGRQKWEKDFGWENGKTAFFVNGKEIIPVVISVTRNKIKAIIVSHDTNGSAYSLTERDTHRLFDTLEEAEKSVSK
;
A
#
# COMPACT_ATOMS: atom_id res chain seq x y z
N MET A 1 -7.83 3.91 33.83
CA MET A 1 -7.72 4.16 32.37
C MET A 1 -7.56 2.82 31.67
N LEU A 2 -8.25 2.60 30.56
CA LEU A 2 -8.06 1.40 29.72
C LEU A 2 -7.02 1.72 28.65
N THR A 3 -5.98 0.89 28.55
CA THR A 3 -4.90 1.06 27.56
C THR A 3 -5.10 0.05 26.44
N ILE A 4 -5.14 0.51 25.19
CA ILE A 4 -5.32 -0.36 24.02
C ILE A 4 -3.95 -0.89 23.58
N LYS A 5 -3.79 -2.22 23.59
CA LYS A 5 -2.63 -2.92 23.04
C LYS A 5 -3.09 -3.81 21.90
N THR A 6 -2.35 -3.85 20.81
CA THR A 6 -2.61 -4.78 19.70
C THR A 6 -1.53 -5.86 19.67
N ILE A 7 -1.98 -7.11 19.62
CA ILE A 7 -1.12 -8.29 19.55
C ILE A 7 -1.32 -8.93 18.17
N THR A 8 -0.23 -9.06 17.41
CA THR A 8 -0.25 -9.74 16.11
C THR A 8 0.47 -11.06 16.22
N TYR A 9 -0.18 -12.14 15.80
CA TYR A 9 0.39 -13.48 15.72
C TYR A 9 0.69 -13.81 14.26
N GLU A 10 1.92 -14.21 13.98
CA GLU A 10 2.35 -14.72 12.68
C GLU A 10 2.62 -16.21 12.82
N LEU A 11 1.84 -17.01 12.08
CA LEU A 11 2.00 -18.46 12.02
C LEU A 11 2.92 -18.81 10.85
N SER A 12 3.87 -19.71 11.11
CA SER A 12 4.70 -20.26 10.04
C SER A 12 3.81 -21.02 9.02
N PRO A 13 4.15 -21.02 7.71
CA PRO A 13 3.41 -21.78 6.71
C PRO A 13 3.27 -23.24 7.13
N VAL A 14 2.05 -23.78 6.97
CA VAL A 14 1.78 -25.21 7.22
C VAL A 14 1.81 -25.92 5.87
N THR A 15 2.78 -26.81 5.69
CA THR A 15 2.89 -27.67 4.52
C THR A 15 2.51 -29.09 4.94
N VAL A 16 1.55 -29.67 4.20
CA VAL A 16 1.09 -31.05 4.41
C VAL A 16 1.39 -31.88 3.18
N GLU A 17 1.81 -33.12 3.40
CA GLU A 17 1.88 -34.12 2.34
C GLU A 17 0.54 -34.86 2.26
N VAL A 18 -0.03 -34.91 1.07
CA VAL A 18 -1.25 -35.65 0.77
C VAL A 18 -0.93 -36.73 -0.25
N LYS A 19 -1.36 -37.96 0.01
CA LYS A 19 -1.29 -39.04 -0.98
C LYS A 19 -2.48 -38.89 -1.92
N VAL A 20 -2.20 -38.79 -3.20
CA VAL A 20 -3.20 -38.49 -4.23
C VAL A 20 -3.34 -39.68 -5.18
N ASP A 21 -4.57 -39.95 -5.60
CA ASP A 21 -4.87 -40.83 -6.74
C ASP A 21 -4.89 -39.97 -8.03
N GLU A 22 -4.42 -40.50 -9.15
CA GLU A 22 -4.36 -39.79 -10.44
C GLU A 22 -5.74 -39.31 -10.94
N SER A 23 -6.81 -39.94 -10.44
CA SER A 23 -8.20 -39.59 -10.75
C SER A 23 -8.78 -38.44 -9.92
N MET A 24 -8.08 -37.97 -8.87
CA MET A 24 -8.60 -36.91 -8.00
C MET A 24 -8.56 -35.55 -8.70
N ASN A 25 -9.65 -34.81 -8.57
CA ASN A 25 -9.70 -33.42 -9.05
C ASN A 25 -9.14 -32.43 -8.01
N GLU A 26 -8.88 -31.20 -8.46
CA GLU A 26 -8.28 -30.15 -7.63
C GLU A 26 -9.09 -29.83 -6.36
N LYS A 27 -10.42 -29.96 -6.41
CA LYS A 27 -11.29 -29.72 -5.24
C LYS A 27 -11.12 -30.82 -4.19
N GLU A 28 -11.08 -32.07 -4.61
CA GLU A 28 -10.87 -33.22 -3.71
C GLU A 28 -9.49 -33.18 -3.06
N LEU A 29 -8.46 -32.82 -3.83
CA LEU A 29 -7.12 -32.60 -3.31
C LEU A 29 -7.08 -31.49 -2.25
N LEU A 30 -7.80 -30.39 -2.48
CA LEU A 30 -7.87 -29.26 -1.56
C LEU A 30 -8.57 -29.63 -0.24
N GLU A 31 -9.66 -30.41 -0.30
CA GLU A 31 -10.37 -30.90 0.89
C GLU A 31 -9.50 -31.88 1.69
N LEU A 32 -8.78 -32.78 1.03
CA LEU A 32 -7.83 -33.69 1.68
C LEU A 32 -6.68 -32.91 2.36
N GLY A 33 -6.17 -31.88 1.68
CA GLY A 33 -5.19 -30.96 2.23
C GLY A 33 -5.68 -30.25 3.50
N LYS A 34 -6.91 -29.71 3.47
CA LYS A 34 -7.52 -29.08 4.66
C LYS A 34 -7.62 -30.04 5.83
N GLN A 35 -8.09 -31.26 5.60
CA GLN A 35 -8.19 -32.28 6.66
C GLN A 35 -6.82 -32.57 7.29
N LYS A 36 -5.78 -32.70 6.47
CA LYS A 36 -4.41 -32.91 6.96
C LYS A 36 -3.85 -31.72 7.73
N VAL A 37 -4.15 -30.50 7.30
CA VAL A 37 -3.77 -29.29 8.05
C VAL A 37 -4.44 -29.28 9.42
N ILE A 38 -5.73 -29.60 9.52
CA ILE A 38 -6.46 -29.69 10.79
C ILE A 38 -5.88 -30.79 11.68
N GLU A 39 -5.59 -31.97 11.11
CA GLU A 39 -4.96 -33.07 11.83
C GLU A 39 -3.57 -32.68 12.37
N GLN A 40 -2.77 -31.97 11.58
CA GLN A 40 -1.45 -31.52 12.01
C GLN A 40 -1.53 -30.44 13.08
N LEU A 41 -2.41 -29.44 12.92
CA LEU A 41 -2.61 -28.37 13.90
C LEU A 41 -3.16 -28.89 15.23
N SER A 42 -3.98 -29.94 15.22
CA SER A 42 -4.50 -30.57 16.45
C SER A 42 -3.44 -31.38 17.19
N LYS A 43 -2.46 -31.97 16.48
CA LYS A 43 -1.33 -32.70 17.09
C LYS A 43 -0.18 -31.80 17.49
N LYS A 44 0.15 -30.78 16.68
CA LYS A 44 1.29 -29.88 16.89
C LYS A 44 1.00 -28.51 16.30
N PHE A 45 0.73 -27.55 17.19
CA PHE A 45 0.62 -26.16 16.78
C PHE A 45 1.99 -25.63 16.31
N PRO A 46 2.09 -25.00 15.13
CA PRO A 46 3.35 -24.49 14.62
C PRO A 46 3.89 -23.38 15.53
N PHE A 47 5.22 -23.22 15.51
CA PHE A 47 5.84 -22.08 16.18
C PHE A 47 5.28 -20.79 15.59
N TYR A 48 4.74 -19.95 16.47
CA TYR A 48 4.25 -18.63 16.14
C TYR A 48 5.20 -17.57 16.69
N LYS A 49 5.33 -16.48 15.96
CA LYS A 49 5.94 -15.26 16.47
C LYS A 49 4.81 -14.32 16.83
N TYR A 50 4.98 -13.57 17.91
CA TYR A 50 4.04 -12.53 18.28
C TYR A 50 4.76 -11.20 18.41
N SER A 51 4.04 -10.12 18.12
CA SER A 51 4.49 -8.76 18.41
C SER A 51 3.37 -8.01 19.11
N ILE A 52 3.75 -7.21 20.11
CA ILE A 52 2.85 -6.35 20.86
C ILE A 52 3.19 -4.93 20.48
N THR A 53 2.19 -4.18 20.00
CA THR A 53 2.34 -2.76 19.68
C THR A 53 1.33 -1.96 20.49
N GLU A 54 1.74 -0.79 20.98
CA GLU A 54 0.83 0.14 21.64
C GLU A 54 -0.01 0.90 20.61
N GLY A 55 -1.27 1.11 20.94
CA GLY A 55 -2.24 1.79 20.07
C GLY A 55 -2.76 0.92 18.92
N PRO A 56 -3.85 1.36 18.28
CA PRO A 56 -4.48 0.63 17.20
C PRO A 56 -3.53 0.43 16.02
N LEU A 57 -3.63 -0.73 15.36
CA LEU A 57 -3.04 -0.95 14.04
C LEU A 57 -3.93 -0.32 12.98
N ILE A 58 -3.34 0.08 11.85
CA ILE A 58 -4.13 0.29 10.65
C ILE A 58 -4.91 -1.00 10.32
N SER A 59 -6.20 -0.88 10.01
CA SER A 59 -7.04 -2.02 9.63
C SER A 59 -6.65 -2.53 8.24
N ASP A 60 -6.99 -3.77 7.89
CA ASP A 60 -6.80 -4.26 6.51
C ASP A 60 -7.69 -3.51 5.52
N GLU A 61 -8.84 -3.00 5.96
CA GLU A 61 -9.74 -2.18 5.15
C GLU A 61 -9.15 -0.81 4.79
N ASP A 62 -8.37 -0.23 5.71
CA ASP A 62 -7.66 1.03 5.51
C ASP A 62 -6.30 0.82 4.80
N LEU A 63 -5.82 -0.42 4.67
CA LEU A 63 -4.57 -0.74 3.99
C LEU A 63 -4.75 -0.77 2.46
N LYS A 64 -5.00 0.41 1.88
CA LYS A 64 -5.28 0.57 0.44
C LYS A 64 -4.29 1.53 -0.21
N LEU A 65 -3.99 1.31 -1.49
CA LEU A 65 -3.16 2.21 -2.29
C LEU A 65 -3.80 3.60 -2.35
N GLY A 66 -2.98 4.65 -2.26
CA GLY A 66 -3.39 6.05 -2.21
C GLY A 66 -3.95 6.50 -0.87
N ARG A 67 -4.01 5.62 0.15
CA ARG A 67 -4.51 5.99 1.47
C ARG A 67 -3.44 6.77 2.25
N PRO A 68 -3.78 7.93 2.85
CA PRO A 68 -2.92 8.58 3.82
C PRO A 68 -2.79 7.76 5.10
N VAL A 69 -1.57 7.56 5.58
CA VAL A 69 -1.25 6.79 6.78
C VAL A 69 -0.26 7.55 7.64
N LYS A 70 -0.39 7.41 8.96
CA LYS A 70 0.53 8.02 9.92
C LYS A 70 1.55 6.99 10.37
N VAL A 71 2.83 7.36 10.33
CA VAL A 71 3.93 6.56 10.87
C VAL A 71 4.01 6.79 12.37
N LYS A 72 3.99 5.72 13.17
CA LYS A 72 3.92 5.82 14.64
C LYS A 72 5.14 6.52 15.23
N ASP A 73 6.34 6.19 14.76
CA ASP A 73 7.59 6.66 15.34
C ASP A 73 7.85 8.15 15.10
N THR A 74 7.53 8.65 13.90
CA THR A 74 7.78 10.05 13.52
C THR A 74 6.54 10.94 13.65
N GLY A 75 5.35 10.35 13.69
CA GLY A 75 4.08 11.07 13.63
C GLY A 75 3.75 11.66 12.25
N GLU A 76 4.63 11.48 11.26
CA GLU A 76 4.45 12.01 9.90
C GLU A 76 3.38 11.24 9.13
N ILE A 77 2.71 11.94 8.21
CA ILE A 77 1.64 11.38 7.37
C ILE A 77 2.20 11.15 5.97
N GLY A 78 2.26 9.90 5.55
CA GLY A 78 2.65 9.52 4.19
C GLY A 78 1.48 8.91 3.42
N ILE A 79 1.72 8.53 2.17
CA ILE A 79 0.72 7.94 1.26
C ILE A 79 1.17 6.55 0.83
N ILE A 80 0.34 5.53 0.99
CA ILE A 80 0.65 4.18 0.50
C ILE A 80 0.68 4.18 -1.03
N TYR A 81 1.75 3.69 -1.65
CA TYR A 81 1.85 3.60 -3.12
C TYR A 81 2.17 2.18 -3.63
N ASP A 82 2.51 1.25 -2.75
CA ASP A 82 2.76 -0.16 -3.11
C ASP A 82 2.50 -1.06 -1.90
N ILE A 83 1.97 -2.26 -2.15
CA ILE A 83 1.77 -3.30 -1.12
C ILE A 83 2.22 -4.63 -1.71
N LYS A 84 3.25 -5.24 -1.12
CA LYS A 84 3.86 -6.51 -1.52
C LYS A 84 3.91 -7.46 -0.32
N PRO A 85 2.84 -8.24 -0.07
CA PRO A 85 2.70 -9.08 1.13
C PRO A 85 3.83 -10.08 1.34
N SER A 86 4.53 -10.49 0.28
CA SER A 86 5.64 -11.44 0.34
C SER A 86 6.98 -10.84 0.81
N GLN A 87 7.04 -9.53 1.06
CA GLN A 87 8.27 -8.84 1.48
C GLN A 87 8.31 -8.60 3.00
N ASN A 88 9.51 -8.58 3.59
CA ASN A 88 9.71 -8.25 5.01
C ASN A 88 9.13 -6.89 5.41
N PHE A 89 9.16 -5.92 4.48
CA PHE A 89 8.55 -4.60 4.62
C PHE A 89 7.51 -4.43 3.49
N PRO A 90 6.30 -4.97 3.68
CA PRO A 90 5.36 -5.16 2.59
C PRO A 90 4.73 -3.84 2.11
N ILE A 91 4.71 -2.78 2.92
CA ILE A 91 3.95 -1.57 2.61
C ILE A 91 4.93 -0.46 2.26
N LYS A 92 4.83 0.13 1.07
CA LYS A 92 5.64 1.29 0.70
C LYS A 92 4.83 2.56 0.77
N VAL A 93 5.41 3.56 1.42
CA VAL A 93 4.78 4.83 1.73
C VAL A 93 5.65 5.97 1.19
N ALA A 94 5.02 6.90 0.48
CA ALA A 94 5.61 8.18 0.07
C ALA A 94 5.52 9.15 1.24
N MET A 95 6.66 9.59 1.75
CA MET A 95 6.74 10.48 2.90
C MET A 95 6.75 11.96 2.47
N PRO A 96 6.31 12.90 3.33
CA PRO A 96 6.27 14.34 3.02
C PRO A 96 7.64 14.96 2.72
N ASN A 97 8.74 14.33 3.11
CA ASN A 97 10.09 14.78 2.78
C ASN A 97 10.54 14.38 1.36
N GLY A 98 9.67 13.73 0.57
CA GLY A 98 9.98 13.25 -0.77
C GLY A 98 10.68 11.90 -0.81
N VAL A 99 10.87 11.26 0.35
CA VAL A 99 11.48 9.93 0.49
C VAL A 99 10.40 8.85 0.42
N ALA A 100 10.66 7.80 -0.35
CA ALA A 100 9.87 6.59 -0.31
C ALA A 100 10.46 5.62 0.72
N ALA A 101 9.65 5.18 1.68
CA ALA A 101 10.08 4.27 2.74
C ALA A 101 9.19 3.02 2.81
N ALA A 102 9.76 1.91 3.27
CA ALA A 102 9.06 0.64 3.41
C ALA A 102 8.79 0.34 4.88
N TYR A 103 7.57 -0.10 5.17
CA TYR A 103 7.04 -0.30 6.51
C TYR A 103 6.35 -1.65 6.64
N VAL A 104 6.29 -2.11 7.88
CA VAL A 104 5.39 -3.17 8.32
C VAL A 104 4.08 -2.56 8.83
N LYS A 105 2.98 -3.30 8.78
CA LYS A 105 1.65 -2.83 9.22
C LYS A 105 1.67 -2.24 10.63
N ARG A 106 2.48 -2.80 11.53
CA ARG A 106 2.62 -2.33 12.91
C ARG A 106 3.22 -0.95 13.10
N ALA A 107 3.98 -0.45 12.12
CA ALA A 107 4.56 0.89 12.15
C ALA A 107 3.55 1.97 11.69
N LEU A 108 2.36 1.56 11.25
CA LEU A 108 1.38 2.46 10.62
C LEU A 108 0.06 2.48 11.40
N GLU A 109 -0.54 3.66 11.44
CA GLU A 109 -1.88 3.89 11.97
C GLU A 109 -2.68 4.79 11.04
N LYS A 110 -4.01 4.74 11.20
CA LYS A 110 -4.91 5.67 10.53
C LYS A 110 -4.73 7.06 11.16
N PRO A 111 -4.57 8.15 10.37
CA PRO A 111 -4.57 9.50 10.90
C PRO A 111 -5.86 9.77 11.69
N SER A 112 -5.72 10.39 12.87
CA SER A 112 -6.87 10.69 13.74
C SER A 112 -7.80 11.77 13.18
N LYS A 113 -7.32 12.57 12.22
CA LYS A 113 -8.09 13.58 11.51
C LYS A 113 -7.82 13.49 10.02
N ARG A 114 -8.83 13.83 9.20
CA ARG A 114 -8.65 14.01 7.76
C ARG A 114 -7.60 15.09 7.52
N THR A 115 -6.55 14.71 6.81
CA THR A 115 -5.43 15.59 6.44
C THR A 115 -5.72 16.25 5.10
N SER A 116 -5.29 17.50 4.91
CA SER A 116 -5.37 18.13 3.59
C SER A 116 -4.46 17.37 2.62
N ILE A 117 -5.05 16.74 1.61
CA ILE A 117 -4.34 15.89 0.64
C ILE A 117 -3.37 16.73 -0.19
N GLU A 118 -3.77 17.94 -0.57
CA GLU A 118 -2.92 18.89 -1.31
C GLU A 118 -1.61 19.17 -0.59
N LYS A 119 -1.61 19.24 0.75
CA LYS A 119 -0.38 19.43 1.55
C LYS A 119 0.53 18.21 1.56
N LEU A 120 0.01 17.03 1.22
CA LEU A 120 0.79 15.80 1.08
C LEU A 120 1.41 15.67 -0.32
N ILE A 121 0.90 16.42 -1.30
CA ILE A 121 1.45 16.45 -2.65
C ILE A 121 2.63 17.42 -2.67
N LYS A 122 3.84 16.87 -2.80
CA LYS A 122 5.05 17.63 -3.10
C LYS A 122 5.49 17.43 -4.53
N GLY A 123 5.65 18.55 -5.23
CA GLY A 123 6.27 18.62 -6.53
C GLY A 123 7.75 18.23 -6.50
N ARG A 124 8.26 17.78 -7.64
CA ARG A 124 9.66 17.41 -7.83
C ARG A 124 10.58 18.64 -7.85
N GLN A 125 11.75 18.50 -7.25
CA GLN A 125 12.87 19.43 -7.39
C GLN A 125 13.43 19.38 -8.80
N LYS A 126 14.14 20.42 -9.23
CA LYS A 126 14.66 20.55 -10.59
C LYS A 126 15.48 19.33 -11.04
N TRP A 127 16.40 18.87 -10.18
CA TRP A 127 17.24 17.71 -10.48
C TRP A 127 16.43 16.39 -10.55
N GLU A 128 15.32 16.28 -9.84
CA GLU A 128 14.45 15.10 -9.89
C GLU A 128 13.66 15.04 -11.21
N LYS A 129 13.40 16.19 -11.84
CA LYS A 129 12.70 16.23 -13.14
C LYS A 129 13.54 15.60 -14.25
N ASP A 130 14.86 15.68 -14.15
CA ASP A 130 15.79 15.11 -15.14
C ASP A 130 15.77 13.57 -15.16
N PHE A 131 15.36 12.92 -14.06
CA PHE A 131 15.20 11.47 -13.95
C PHE A 131 13.79 10.98 -14.33
N GLY A 132 12.86 11.90 -14.60
CA GLY A 132 11.48 11.58 -14.92
C GLY A 132 10.61 11.32 -13.68
N TRP A 133 9.55 10.55 -13.85
CA TRP A 133 8.64 10.18 -12.76
C TRP A 133 9.09 8.87 -12.12
N GLU A 134 9.19 8.85 -10.79
CA GLU A 134 9.67 7.70 -10.03
C GLU A 134 8.68 7.23 -8.97
N ASN A 135 8.91 6.04 -8.43
CA ASN A 135 8.12 5.47 -7.34
C ASN A 135 8.06 6.39 -6.12
N GLY A 136 6.85 6.61 -5.60
CA GLY A 136 6.61 7.43 -4.42
C GLY A 136 6.61 8.94 -4.68
N LYS A 137 6.85 9.41 -5.91
CA LYS A 137 6.63 10.82 -6.25
C LYS A 137 5.14 11.13 -6.25
N THR A 138 4.79 12.33 -5.84
CA THR A 138 3.41 12.82 -5.82
C THR A 138 3.20 13.86 -6.90
N ALA A 139 2.00 13.94 -7.45
CA ALA A 139 1.67 14.87 -8.51
C ALA A 139 0.16 15.18 -8.51
N PHE A 140 -0.23 16.15 -9.34
CA PHE A 140 -1.60 16.33 -9.78
C PHE A 140 -1.76 15.78 -11.19
N PHE A 141 -2.67 14.83 -11.37
CA PHE A 141 -3.02 14.26 -12.66
C PHE A 141 -4.25 14.96 -13.23
N VAL A 142 -4.17 15.43 -14.48
CA VAL A 142 -5.28 16.08 -15.16
C VAL A 142 -6.01 15.08 -16.06
N ASN A 143 -7.29 14.88 -15.80
CA ASN A 143 -8.18 14.05 -16.60
C ASN A 143 -9.36 14.84 -17.16
N GLY A 144 -9.19 15.36 -18.37
CA GLY A 144 -10.12 16.32 -18.95
C GLY A 144 -10.12 17.59 -18.13
N LYS A 145 -11.22 17.88 -17.42
CA LYS A 145 -11.34 19.03 -16.53
C LYS A 145 -11.06 18.73 -15.05
N GLU A 146 -10.86 17.46 -14.71
CA GLU A 146 -10.66 17.03 -13.33
C GLU A 146 -9.17 17.06 -12.98
N ILE A 147 -8.84 17.62 -11.81
CA ILE A 147 -7.49 17.61 -11.26
C ILE A 147 -7.47 16.66 -10.06
N ILE A 148 -6.67 15.62 -10.15
CA ILE A 148 -6.69 14.49 -9.23
C ILE A 148 -5.33 14.38 -8.54
N PRO A 149 -5.24 14.46 -7.20
CA PRO A 149 -4.00 14.22 -6.48
C PRO A 149 -3.61 12.75 -6.59
N VAL A 150 -2.37 12.47 -6.99
CA VAL A 150 -1.88 11.12 -7.23
C VAL A 150 -0.51 10.86 -6.60
N VAL A 151 -0.25 9.61 -6.27
CA VAL A 151 1.09 9.09 -5.99
C VAL A 151 1.50 8.13 -7.10
N ILE A 152 2.75 8.25 -7.55
CA ILE A 152 3.27 7.52 -8.69
C ILE A 152 3.84 6.17 -8.24
N SER A 153 3.47 5.13 -8.97
CA SER A 153 4.08 3.80 -8.88
C SER A 153 4.56 3.40 -10.26
N VAL A 154 5.88 3.28 -10.40
CA VAL A 154 6.57 2.90 -11.63
C VAL A 154 7.01 1.44 -11.54
N THR A 155 6.55 0.67 -12.51
CA THR A 155 7.04 -0.69 -12.80
C THR A 155 7.61 -0.69 -14.22
N ARG A 156 8.48 -1.67 -14.55
CA ARG A 156 9.31 -1.70 -15.78
C ARG A 156 8.75 -0.92 -16.98
N ASN A 157 7.53 -1.21 -17.41
CA ASN A 157 6.90 -0.55 -18.58
C ASN A 157 5.56 0.13 -18.28
N LYS A 158 5.22 0.36 -17.01
CA LYS A 158 3.92 0.91 -16.62
C LYS A 158 4.08 1.92 -15.50
N ILE A 159 3.60 3.14 -15.75
CA ILE A 159 3.44 4.17 -14.74
C ILE A 159 1.99 4.10 -14.27
N LYS A 160 1.78 3.99 -12.96
CA LYS A 160 0.45 4.09 -12.35
C LYS A 160 0.36 5.37 -11.56
N ALA A 161 -0.65 6.17 -11.83
CA ALA A 161 -1.04 7.31 -11.03
C ALA A 161 -2.16 6.87 -10.08
N ILE A 162 -1.79 6.58 -8.84
CA ILE A 162 -2.69 6.06 -7.80
C ILE A 162 -3.40 7.24 -7.16
N ILE A 163 -4.74 7.21 -7.14
CA ILE A 163 -5.55 8.31 -6.61
C ILE A 163 -5.38 8.40 -5.09
N VAL A 164 -4.99 9.58 -4.62
CA VAL A 164 -4.85 9.87 -3.20
C VAL A 164 -6.18 10.34 -2.64
N SER A 165 -6.74 9.57 -1.71
CA SER A 165 -7.99 9.93 -1.03
C SER A 165 -8.10 9.26 0.33
N HIS A 166 -8.74 9.95 1.28
CA HIS A 166 -9.13 9.37 2.57
C HIS A 166 -10.12 8.23 2.44
N ASP A 167 -10.82 8.11 1.31
CA ASP A 167 -11.85 7.11 1.04
C ASP A 167 -11.50 6.23 -0.17
N THR A 168 -10.21 6.20 -0.57
CA THR A 168 -9.77 5.47 -1.78
C THR A 168 -10.01 3.97 -1.69
N ASN A 169 -10.44 3.37 -2.80
CA ASN A 169 -10.51 1.91 -2.95
C ASN A 169 -9.24 1.30 -3.58
N GLY A 170 -8.14 2.06 -3.65
CA GLY A 170 -6.91 1.63 -4.33
C GLY A 170 -6.94 1.88 -5.84
N SER A 171 -7.82 2.76 -6.30
CA SER A 171 -7.98 3.11 -7.71
C SER A 171 -6.75 3.82 -8.26
N ALA A 172 -6.37 3.49 -9.49
CA ALA A 172 -5.22 4.08 -10.17
C ALA A 172 -5.46 4.18 -11.69
N TYR A 173 -4.91 5.21 -12.30
CA TYR A 173 -4.81 5.33 -13.76
C TYR A 173 -3.53 4.65 -14.23
N SER A 174 -3.62 3.82 -15.27
CA SER A 174 -2.44 3.32 -15.97
C SER A 174 -2.06 4.33 -17.04
N LEU A 175 -0.89 4.94 -16.87
CA LEU A 175 -0.36 5.96 -17.76
C LEU A 175 0.66 5.35 -18.72
N THR A 176 0.54 5.72 -19.99
CA THR A 176 1.63 5.55 -20.95
C THR A 176 2.66 6.65 -20.75
N GLU A 177 3.84 6.51 -21.35
CA GLU A 177 4.84 7.57 -21.37
C GLU A 177 4.26 8.88 -21.93
N ARG A 178 3.41 8.76 -22.96
CA ARG A 178 2.72 9.92 -23.54
C ARG A 178 1.77 10.57 -22.55
N ASP A 179 1.16 9.86 -21.60
CA ASP A 179 0.24 10.46 -20.64
C ASP A 179 0.94 11.25 -19.53
N THR A 180 2.27 11.15 -19.41
CA THR A 180 3.02 11.79 -18.32
C THR A 180 3.03 13.32 -18.40
N HIS A 181 2.77 13.93 -19.57
CA HIS A 181 2.60 15.39 -19.69
C HIS A 181 1.36 15.92 -18.97
N ARG A 182 0.45 15.03 -18.54
CA ARG A 182 -0.76 15.35 -17.78
C ARG A 182 -0.52 15.30 -16.27
N LEU A 183 0.72 15.06 -15.84
CA LEU A 183 1.16 15.10 -14.46
C LEU A 183 1.86 16.43 -14.18
N PHE A 184 1.44 17.10 -13.12
CA PHE A 184 1.94 18.40 -12.73
C PHE A 184 2.48 18.33 -11.30
N ASP A 185 3.55 19.08 -11.04
CA ASP A 185 4.22 19.09 -9.75
C ASP A 185 3.43 19.94 -8.73
N THR A 186 2.62 20.91 -9.21
CA THR A 186 1.81 21.80 -8.38
C THR A 186 0.37 21.90 -8.87
N LEU A 187 -0.54 22.27 -7.95
CA LEU A 187 -1.96 22.50 -8.27
C LEU A 187 -2.12 23.63 -9.29
N GLU A 188 -1.36 24.73 -9.12
CA GLU A 188 -1.40 25.89 -10.01
C GLU A 188 -1.02 25.55 -11.46
N GLU A 189 -0.01 24.68 -11.65
CA GLU A 189 0.37 24.17 -12.97
C GLU A 189 -0.77 23.35 -13.61
N ALA A 190 -1.42 22.49 -12.81
CA ALA A 190 -2.54 21.69 -13.28
C ALA A 190 -3.74 22.55 -13.67
N GLU A 191 -4.11 23.54 -12.85
CA GLU A 191 -5.22 24.47 -13.13
C GLU A 191 -5.00 25.28 -14.41
N LYS A 192 -3.77 25.76 -14.63
CA LYS A 192 -3.39 26.46 -15.86
C LYS A 192 -3.53 25.58 -17.11
N SER A 193 -3.33 24.27 -16.97
CA SER A 193 -3.46 23.35 -18.10
C SER A 193 -4.91 23.10 -18.52
N VAL A 194 -5.85 23.17 -17.57
CA VAL A 194 -7.29 22.95 -17.80
C VAL A 194 -8.02 24.23 -18.24
N SER A 195 -7.45 25.39 -17.94
CA SER A 195 -8.03 26.70 -18.25
C SER A 195 -7.76 27.18 -19.70
N LYS A 196 -7.05 26.37 -20.50
CA LYS A 196 -6.78 26.61 -21.92
C LYS A 196 -7.74 25.82 -22.79
#